data_AF-A0A2H1KEW0-F1
#
_entry.id   AF-A0A2H1KEW0-F1
#
_cell.length_a   1.000
_cell.length_b   1.000
_cell.length_c   1.000
_cell.angle_alpha   90.00
_cell.angle_beta   90.00
_cell.angle_gamma   90.00
#
_symmetry.space_group_name_H-M   'P 1'
#
loop_
_entity.id
_entity.type
_entity.pdbx_description
1 polymer ?
#
loop_
_entity_poly.entity_id
_entity_poly.type
_entity_poly.pdbx_seq_one_letter_code
_entity_poly.pdbx_strand_id
1 'polypeptide(L)'
;MVWDGIRIEVKSSGRMQMWVQKKPSDLRFTGLSSRSWTADAVDYAPERSYNADLYVFAVQTAETHESYDPLDVNQWRFAVLPVAAVEAAGYRSLSWTAAETLAGGDIGFAELRNDIVLKSGRMTAVDPTT
;
A
#
# COMPACT_ATOMS: atom_id res chain seq x y z
N MET A 1 -0.59 -6.41 9.00
CA MET A 1 -1.45 -7.61 9.20
C MET A 1 -0.75 -8.83 8.63
N VAL A 2 -1.12 -10.04 9.04
CA VAL A 2 -0.64 -11.28 8.41
C VAL A 2 -1.82 -11.92 7.67
N TRP A 3 -1.69 -12.17 6.38
CA TRP A 3 -2.68 -12.84 5.55
C TRP A 3 -2.03 -14.03 4.86
N ASP A 4 -2.54 -15.23 5.10
CA ASP A 4 -1.94 -16.48 4.62
C ASP A 4 -0.46 -16.65 5.04
N GLY A 5 0.01 -15.99 6.10
CA GLY A 5 1.43 -15.98 6.47
C GLY A 5 2.29 -14.97 5.68
N ILE A 6 1.69 -14.09 4.89
CA ILE A 6 2.31 -12.92 4.27
C ILE A 6 2.07 -11.71 5.17
N ARG A 7 3.11 -11.00 5.57
CA ARG A 7 2.97 -9.72 6.28
C ARG A 7 2.63 -8.63 5.27
N ILE A 8 1.43 -8.08 5.38
CA ILE A 8 0.94 -7.01 4.51
C ILE A 8 0.80 -5.73 5.32
N GLU A 9 1.32 -4.64 4.79
CA GLU A 9 1.04 -3.29 5.28
C GLU A 9 0.14 -2.56 4.28
N VAL A 10 -1.04 -2.15 4.72
CA VAL A 10 -1.97 -1.37 3.92
C VAL A 10 -1.83 0.10 4.29
N LYS A 11 -1.61 0.96 3.31
CA LYS A 11 -1.61 2.42 3.47
C LYS A 11 -2.68 3.01 2.59
N SER A 12 -3.69 3.64 3.19
CA SER A 12 -4.80 4.27 2.47
C SER A 12 -4.68 5.79 2.45
N SER A 13 -5.06 6.40 1.34
CA SER A 13 -5.20 7.85 1.18
C SER A 13 -6.45 8.14 0.34
N GLY A 14 -6.91 9.39 0.33
CA GLY A 14 -8.07 9.81 -0.45
C GLY A 14 -8.08 11.31 -0.55
N ARG A 15 -8.44 11.84 -1.73
CA ARG A 15 -8.54 13.29 -1.93
C ARG A 15 -9.62 13.90 -1.05
N MET A 16 -10.69 13.13 -0.85
CA MET A 16 -11.81 13.46 0.03
C MET A 16 -11.78 12.64 1.32
N GLN A 17 -12.23 13.24 2.41
CA GLN A 17 -12.32 12.63 3.73
C GLN A 17 -13.73 12.82 4.29
N MET A 18 -14.13 11.97 5.24
CA MET A 18 -15.44 12.06 5.91
C MET A 18 -15.67 13.38 6.68
N TRP A 19 -14.61 14.15 6.93
CA TRP A 19 -14.67 15.44 7.61
C TRP A 19 -14.66 16.59 6.60
N VAL A 20 -15.21 17.74 6.98
CA VAL A 20 -15.11 18.97 6.16
C VAL A 20 -13.64 19.36 6.01
N GLN A 21 -13.19 19.58 4.77
CA GLN A 21 -11.82 19.95 4.45
C GLN A 21 -11.78 21.29 3.70
N LYS A 22 -10.77 22.11 3.99
CA LYS A 22 -10.54 23.39 3.28
C LYS A 22 -9.97 23.18 1.87
N LYS A 23 -9.28 22.06 1.64
CA LYS A 23 -8.73 21.65 0.34
C LYS A 23 -8.59 20.12 0.30
N PRO A 24 -8.61 19.50 -0.89
CA PRO A 24 -8.32 18.08 -1.04
C PRO A 24 -6.96 17.69 -0.47
N SER A 25 -6.85 16.46 0.04
CA SER A 25 -5.59 15.91 0.56
C SER A 25 -4.62 15.52 -0.56
N ASP A 26 -3.33 15.76 -0.33
CA ASP A 26 -2.27 15.21 -1.18
C ASP A 26 -2.20 13.69 -1.01
N LEU A 27 -2.20 12.96 -2.12
CA LEU A 27 -2.11 11.51 -2.12
C LEU A 27 -0.68 11.05 -1.83
N ARG A 28 -0.33 11.00 -0.55
CA ARG A 28 1.02 10.68 -0.07
C ARG A 28 0.99 9.62 1.03
N PHE A 29 1.88 8.65 0.92
CA PHE A 29 2.05 7.56 1.85
C PHE A 29 3.38 7.69 2.58
N THR A 30 3.32 7.90 3.89
CA THR A 30 4.50 8.05 4.77
C THR A 30 4.69 6.82 5.64
N GLY A 31 5.81 6.75 6.37
CA GLY A 31 6.09 5.64 7.28
C GLY A 31 6.30 4.32 6.55
N LEU A 32 6.96 4.35 5.38
CA LEU A 32 7.30 3.15 4.60
C LEU A 32 8.35 2.27 5.27
N SER A 33 9.06 2.78 6.26
CA SER A 33 10.10 2.07 6.99
C SER A 33 10.20 2.63 8.40
N SER A 34 10.41 1.77 9.38
CA SER A 34 10.82 2.17 10.73
C SER A 34 12.34 2.15 10.85
N ARG A 35 12.86 2.83 11.87
CA ARG A 35 14.17 2.45 12.43
C ARG A 35 13.88 1.65 13.68
N SER A 36 14.37 0.41 13.74
CA SER A 36 14.24 -0.39 14.95
C SER A 36 15.11 0.23 16.06
N TRP A 37 14.54 0.34 17.26
CA TRP A 37 15.27 0.75 18.46
C TRP A 37 16.01 -0.47 19.02
N THR A 38 17.32 -0.36 19.25
CA THR A 38 18.15 -1.42 19.83
C THR A 38 18.56 -1.01 21.24
N ALA A 39 18.25 -1.83 22.24
CA ALA A 39 18.52 -1.55 23.65
C ALA A 39 20.02 -1.35 23.98
N ASP A 40 20.91 -1.89 23.14
CA ASP A 40 22.36 -1.84 23.31
C ASP A 40 23.02 -0.58 22.69
N ALA A 41 22.26 0.22 21.93
CA ALA A 41 22.74 1.46 21.35
C ALA A 41 21.89 2.63 21.88
N VAL A 42 22.55 3.70 22.34
CA VAL A 42 21.90 4.97 22.74
C VAL A 42 21.27 5.69 21.52
N ASP A 43 21.19 5.02 20.37
CA ASP A 43 20.75 5.54 19.07
C ASP A 43 19.95 4.48 18.27
N TYR A 44 19.19 4.96 17.29
CA TYR A 44 18.48 4.12 16.32
C TYR A 44 19.44 3.32 15.43
N ALA A 45 19.04 2.10 15.03
CA ALA A 45 19.79 1.32 14.05
C ALA A 45 20.04 2.12 12.74
N PRO A 46 21.23 1.99 12.12
CA PRO A 46 21.56 2.74 10.91
C PRO A 46 20.71 2.31 9.70
N GLU A 47 20.31 1.04 9.66
CA GLU A 47 19.49 0.46 8.59
C GLU A 47 17.99 0.63 8.84
N ARG A 48 17.26 0.89 7.75
CA ARG A 48 15.80 0.94 7.76
C ARG A 48 15.25 -0.47 7.88
N SER A 49 14.30 -0.68 8.77
CA SER A 49 13.53 -1.92 8.84
C SER A 49 12.19 -1.75 8.14
N TYR A 50 11.83 -2.73 7.32
CA TYR A 50 10.53 -2.85 6.69
C TYR A 50 9.81 -4.04 7.34
N ASN A 51 8.67 -3.78 7.97
CA ASN A 51 7.98 -4.79 8.79
C ASN A 51 6.92 -5.58 7.99
N ALA A 52 6.99 -5.51 6.66
CA ALA A 52 6.05 -6.12 5.75
C ALA A 52 6.80 -6.85 4.62
N ASP A 53 6.17 -7.90 4.09
CA ASP A 53 6.61 -8.58 2.87
C ASP A 53 6.02 -7.88 1.63
N LEU A 54 4.81 -7.32 1.77
CA LEU A 54 4.10 -6.54 0.76
C LEU A 54 3.54 -5.23 1.34
N TYR A 55 3.58 -4.18 0.53
CA TYR A 55 2.82 -2.95 0.73
C TYR A 55 1.64 -2.90 -0.23
N VAL A 56 0.46 -2.56 0.28
CA VAL A 56 -0.74 -2.23 -0.50
C VAL A 56 -1.04 -0.76 -0.31
N PHE A 57 -0.87 0.03 -1.36
CA PHE A 57 -1.26 1.43 -1.39
C PHE A 57 -2.67 1.52 -1.93
N ALA A 58 -3.59 2.07 -1.17
CA ALA A 58 -4.99 2.23 -1.54
C ALA A 58 -5.33 3.71 -1.69
N VAL A 59 -5.97 4.09 -2.80
CA VAL A 59 -6.51 5.43 -2.98
C VAL A 59 -8.02 5.41 -3.13
N GLN A 60 -8.68 6.29 -2.38
CA GLN A 60 -10.09 6.59 -2.56
C GLN A 60 -10.23 7.66 -3.64
N THR A 61 -11.10 7.41 -4.63
CA THR A 61 -11.16 8.17 -5.89
C THR A 61 -12.28 9.21 -5.98
N ALA A 62 -13.19 9.29 -5.00
CA ALA A 62 -14.26 10.28 -5.04
C ALA A 62 -13.68 11.70 -5.00
N GLU A 63 -14.23 12.55 -5.87
CA GLU A 63 -13.79 13.95 -6.02
C GLU A 63 -14.65 14.93 -5.21
N THR A 64 -15.82 14.48 -4.73
CA THR A 64 -16.76 15.29 -3.94
C THR A 64 -17.16 14.58 -2.66
N HIS A 65 -17.53 15.34 -1.62
CA HIS A 65 -18.07 14.77 -0.38
C HIS A 65 -19.39 14.03 -0.62
N GLU A 66 -20.20 14.51 -1.56
CA GLU A 66 -21.51 13.91 -1.88
C GLU A 66 -21.38 12.52 -2.50
N SER A 67 -20.31 12.27 -3.26
CA SER A 67 -20.05 10.97 -3.89
C SER A 67 -19.18 10.05 -3.03
N TYR A 68 -18.55 10.56 -1.98
CA TYR A 68 -17.65 9.80 -1.12
C TYR A 68 -18.43 8.74 -0.32
N ASP A 69 -18.19 7.47 -0.65
CA ASP A 69 -18.61 6.33 0.14
C ASP A 69 -17.39 5.43 0.43
N PRO A 70 -16.90 5.35 1.67
CA PRO A 70 -15.74 4.52 2.00
C PRO A 70 -16.06 3.02 1.89
N LEU A 71 -17.32 2.62 1.86
CA LEU A 71 -17.77 1.23 1.73
C LEU A 71 -17.99 0.80 0.27
N ASP A 72 -18.08 1.76 -0.67
CA ASP A 72 -18.13 1.45 -2.09
C ASP A 72 -16.73 1.07 -2.60
N VAL A 73 -16.50 -0.24 -2.72
CA VAL A 73 -15.22 -0.81 -3.18
C VAL A 73 -14.83 -0.36 -4.59
N ASN A 74 -15.77 0.13 -5.41
CA ASN A 74 -15.47 0.66 -6.74
C ASN A 74 -14.79 2.04 -6.67
N GLN A 75 -14.87 2.73 -5.53
CA GLN A 75 -14.19 3.99 -5.29
C GLN A 75 -12.75 3.80 -4.79
N TRP A 76 -12.25 2.57 -4.81
CA TRP A 76 -10.90 2.24 -4.37
C TRP A 76 -10.05 1.69 -5.50
N ARG A 77 -8.85 2.23 -5.61
CA ARG A 77 -7.79 1.73 -6.50
C ARG A 77 -6.57 1.35 -5.69
N PHE A 78 -5.86 0.32 -6.13
CA PHE A 78 -4.79 -0.29 -5.36
C PHE A 78 -3.52 -0.41 -6.18
N ALA A 79 -2.37 -0.25 -5.53
CA ALA A 79 -1.05 -0.54 -6.07
C ALA A 79 -0.31 -1.43 -5.07
N VAL A 80 0.07 -2.64 -5.49
CA VAL A 80 0.78 -3.61 -4.63
C VAL A 80 2.26 -3.65 -5.00
N LEU A 81 3.11 -3.58 -3.98
CA LEU A 81 4.56 -3.63 -4.12
C LEU A 81 5.19 -4.64 -3.15
N PRO A 82 6.07 -5.54 -3.61
CA PRO A 82 6.93 -6.29 -2.71
C PRO A 82 7.87 -5.35 -1.98
N VAL A 83 8.23 -5.71 -0.74
CA VAL A 83 9.14 -4.90 0.09
C VAL A 83 10.46 -4.58 -0.61
N ALA A 84 11.00 -5.52 -1.40
CA ALA A 84 12.21 -5.32 -2.19
C ALA A 84 12.09 -4.16 -3.19
N ALA A 85 10.92 -3.95 -3.79
CA ALA A 85 10.68 -2.82 -4.70
C ALA A 85 10.63 -1.49 -3.94
N VAL A 86 10.02 -1.47 -2.76
CA VAL A 86 9.96 -0.28 -1.89
C VAL A 86 11.35 0.06 -1.36
N GLU A 87 12.13 -0.94 -0.97
CA GLU A 87 13.52 -0.83 -0.55
C GLU A 87 14.41 -0.27 -1.65
N ALA A 88 14.34 -0.85 -2.85
CA ALA A 88 15.13 -0.42 -4.00
C ALA A 88 14.82 1.03 -4.41
N ALA A 89 13.57 1.47 -4.27
CA ALA A 89 13.19 2.85 -4.53
C ALA A 89 13.75 3.85 -3.49
N GLY A 90 14.06 3.40 -2.27
CA GLY A 90 14.75 4.19 -1.25
C GLY A 90 13.96 5.36 -0.63
N TYR A 91 12.72 5.59 -1.05
CA TYR A 91 11.92 6.72 -0.61
C TYR A 91 11.48 6.61 0.85
N ARG A 92 11.39 7.75 1.55
CA ARG A 92 10.76 7.85 2.89
C ARG A 92 9.23 7.96 2.83
N SER A 93 8.73 8.37 1.67
CA SER A 93 7.32 8.53 1.36
C SER A 93 7.11 8.33 -0.14
N LEU A 94 5.97 7.77 -0.54
CA LEU A 94 5.57 7.64 -1.95
C LEU A 94 4.36 8.53 -2.24
N SER A 95 4.30 9.15 -3.42
CA SER A 95 3.05 9.66 -3.96
C SER A 95 2.24 8.51 -4.57
N TRP A 96 0.94 8.71 -4.80
CA TRP A 96 0.13 7.75 -5.55
C TRP A 96 0.73 7.42 -6.92
N THR A 97 1.08 8.42 -7.71
CA THR A 97 1.67 8.21 -9.06
C THR A 97 2.95 7.39 -9.01
N ALA A 98 3.81 7.58 -8.00
CA ALA A 98 5.02 6.78 -7.83
C ALA A 98 4.70 5.34 -7.44
N ALA A 99 3.75 5.12 -6.52
CA ALA A 99 3.31 3.77 -6.13
C ALA A 99 2.71 3.02 -7.33
N GLU A 100 1.84 3.67 -8.09
CA GLU A 100 1.22 3.14 -9.32
C GLU A 100 2.30 2.77 -10.35
N THR A 101 3.25 3.69 -10.61
CA THR A 101 4.34 3.45 -11.57
C THR A 101 5.20 2.26 -11.17
N LEU A 102 5.61 2.20 -9.90
CA LEU A 102 6.41 1.08 -9.38
C LEU A 102 5.63 -0.24 -9.42
N ALA A 103 4.31 -0.20 -9.28
CA ALA A 103 3.46 -1.40 -9.27
C ALA A 103 3.17 -1.92 -10.68
N GLY A 104 3.43 -1.12 -11.72
CA GLY A 104 3.08 -1.42 -13.11
C GLY A 104 1.65 -1.03 -13.49
N GLY A 105 1.05 -0.08 -12.76
CA GLY A 105 -0.34 0.34 -12.87
C GLY A 105 -1.11 0.10 -11.57
N ASP A 106 -2.37 0.52 -11.58
CA ASP A 106 -3.30 0.29 -10.47
C ASP A 106 -4.38 -0.75 -10.84
N ILE A 107 -4.97 -1.33 -9.81
CA ILE A 107 -5.98 -2.37 -9.92
C ILE A 107 -7.22 -2.05 -9.09
N GLY A 108 -8.34 -2.70 -9.42
CA GLY A 108 -9.56 -2.64 -8.61
C GLY A 108 -9.53 -3.63 -7.45
N PHE A 109 -10.60 -3.60 -6.66
CA PHE A 109 -10.76 -4.52 -5.54
C PHE A 109 -10.85 -6.00 -5.98
N ALA A 110 -11.44 -6.27 -7.15
CA ALA A 110 -11.63 -7.61 -7.66
C ALA A 110 -10.30 -8.33 -7.96
N GLU A 111 -9.30 -7.59 -8.44
CA GLU A 111 -7.98 -8.12 -8.82
C GLU A 111 -7.00 -8.18 -7.63
N LEU A 112 -7.28 -7.46 -6.54
CA LEU A 112 -6.35 -7.25 -5.42
C LEU A 112 -5.81 -8.56 -4.83
N ARG A 113 -6.66 -9.57 -4.67
CA ARG A 113 -6.23 -10.89 -4.16
C ARG A 113 -5.18 -11.51 -5.06
N ASN A 114 -5.44 -11.56 -6.37
CA ASN A 114 -4.56 -12.23 -7.32
C ASN A 114 -3.22 -11.50 -7.42
N ASP A 115 -3.25 -10.17 -7.37
CA ASP A 115 -2.05 -9.35 -7.41
C ASP A 115 -1.18 -9.51 -6.15
N ILE A 116 -1.80 -9.60 -4.97
CA ILE A 116 -1.10 -9.93 -3.71
C ILE A 116 -0.42 -11.29 -3.81
N VAL A 117 -1.13 -12.32 -4.29
CA VAL A 117 -0.59 -13.67 -4.44
C VAL A 117 0.59 -13.65 -5.41
N LEU A 118 0.42 -13.07 -6.59
CA LEU A 118 1.45 -12.95 -7.62
C LEU A 118 2.72 -12.24 -7.08
N LYS A 119 2.55 -11.07 -6.46
CA LYS A 119 3.67 -10.23 -5.99
C LYS A 119 4.29 -10.72 -4.68
N SER A 120 3.62 -11.60 -3.94
CA SER A 120 4.21 -12.30 -2.80
C SER A 120 5.24 -13.37 -3.21
N GLY A 121 5.36 -13.66 -4.51
CA GLY A 121 6.18 -14.77 -5.01
C GLY A 121 5.57 -16.15 -4.74
N ARG A 122 4.38 -16.20 -4.14
CA ARG A 122 3.61 -17.42 -3.98
C ARG A 122 2.78 -17.63 -5.23
N MET A 123 3.37 -18.33 -6.19
CA MET A 123 2.61 -18.82 -7.32
C MET A 123 1.61 -19.85 -6.77
N THR A 124 0.32 -19.51 -6.71
CA THR A 124 -0.67 -20.57 -6.66
C THR A 124 -0.58 -21.27 -8.00
N ALA A 125 -0.38 -22.58 -7.99
CA ALA A 125 -0.76 -23.37 -9.14
C ALA A 125 -2.23 -23.00 -9.40
N VAL A 126 -2.49 -22.30 -10.49
CA VAL A 126 -3.84 -22.16 -11.01
C VAL A 126 -4.25 -23.59 -11.32
N ASP A 127 -5.13 -24.17 -10.52
CA ASP A 127 -5.80 -25.40 -10.92
C ASP A 127 -6.55 -25.09 -12.22
N PRO A 128 -6.19 -25.72 -13.36
CA PRO A 128 -7.01 -25.64 -14.53
C PRO A 128 -8.23 -26.53 -14.27
N THR A 129 -9.42 -25.91 -14.19
CA THR A 129 -10.76 -26.54 -14.20
C THR A 129 -11.42 -26.68 -12.82
N THR A 130 -12.43 -25.85 -12.55
CA THR A 130 -13.86 -26.22 -12.59
C THR A 130 -14.72 -24.97 -12.60
#